data_AF-A0AB39QCZ2-F1
#
_entry.id   AF-A0AB39QCZ2-F1
#
_cell.length_a   1.000
_cell.length_b   1.000
_cell.length_c   1.000
_cell.angle_alpha   90.00
_cell.angle_beta   90.00
_cell.angle_gamma   90.00
#
_symmetry.space_group_name_H-M   'P 1'
#
loop_
_entity.id
_entity.type
_entity.pdbx_description
1 polymer ?
#
loop_
_entity_poly.entity_id
_entity_poly.type
_entity_poly.pdbx_seq_one_letter_code
_entity_poly.pdbx_strand_id
1 'polypeptide(L)'
;MTLLPRQTRVQTQASYTCAVTHGRTVPATGYLEGKSPSASCITVNSPRLEEVVHYGDGKRSSIAYDSSTSIRVAGALVVRLSGRVVEGRGEGLTAHRTVAALPGELPTSCLLSGLQGSNGEAQLEIRP
;
A
#
# COMPACT_ATOMS: atom_id res chain seq x y z
N MET A 1 8.52 -26.04 12.99
CA MET A 1 7.20 -25.40 12.78
C MET A 1 7.37 -24.43 11.62
N THR A 2 6.57 -24.55 10.56
CA THR A 2 6.74 -23.77 9.32
C THR A 2 5.42 -23.08 8.99
N LEU A 3 5.46 -21.77 8.72
CA LEU A 3 4.28 -21.02 8.29
C LEU A 3 4.14 -21.16 6.77
N LEU A 4 3.05 -21.77 6.32
CA LEU A 4 2.73 -21.86 4.90
C LEU A 4 2.01 -20.58 4.45
N PRO A 5 2.47 -19.91 3.38
CA PRO A 5 1.76 -18.76 2.83
C PRO A 5 0.35 -19.14 2.41
N ARG A 6 -0.60 -18.23 2.63
CA ARG A 6 -1.98 -18.38 2.15
C ARG A 6 -2.42 -17.12 1.43
N GLN A 7 -3.47 -17.27 0.64
CA GLN A 7 -4.12 -16.11 0.06
C GLN A 7 -4.75 -15.27 1.17
N THR A 8 -4.45 -13.98 1.20
CA THR A 8 -4.99 -13.05 2.20
C THR A 8 -5.55 -11.82 1.52
N ARG A 9 -6.73 -11.37 1.97
CA ARG A 9 -7.29 -10.09 1.55
C ARG A 9 -6.53 -8.97 2.26
N VAL A 10 -6.09 -7.97 1.51
CA VAL A 10 -5.44 -6.76 2.02
C VAL A 10 -6.41 -5.61 1.87
N GLN A 11 -6.58 -4.83 2.93
CA GLN A 11 -7.35 -3.58 2.93
C GLN A 11 -6.54 -2.55 3.70
N THR A 12 -6.36 -1.35 3.14
CA THR A 12 -5.67 -0.25 3.82
C THR A 12 -6.37 1.07 3.53
N GLN A 13 -6.40 1.92 4.54
CA GLN A 13 -6.80 3.32 4.39
C GLN A 13 -5.58 4.20 4.67
N ALA A 14 -5.44 5.27 3.90
CA ALA A 14 -4.36 6.24 4.07
C ALA A 14 -4.86 7.66 3.85
N SER A 15 -4.23 8.62 4.53
CA SER A 15 -4.42 10.05 4.30
C SER A 15 -3.12 10.63 3.79
N TYR A 16 -3.21 11.49 2.78
CA TYR A 16 -2.07 12.08 2.09
C TYR A 16 -2.23 13.61 1.99
N THR A 17 -1.09 14.27 1.80
CA THR A 17 -1.03 15.65 1.29
C THR A 17 -0.33 15.61 -0.06
N CYS A 18 -1.07 15.80 -1.14
CA CYS A 18 -0.57 15.63 -2.51
C CYS A 18 -0.24 16.98 -3.14
N ALA A 19 0.98 17.13 -3.67
CA ALA A 19 1.30 18.21 -4.59
C ALA A 19 0.65 17.92 -5.95
N VAL A 20 -0.23 18.80 -6.42
CA VAL A 20 -1.00 18.61 -7.67
C VAL A 20 -0.55 19.54 -8.80
N THR A 21 0.10 20.63 -8.44
CA THR A 21 0.83 21.52 -9.33
C THR A 21 1.85 22.31 -8.50
N HIS A 22 2.71 23.08 -9.16
CA HIS A 22 3.75 23.85 -8.48
C HIS A 22 3.14 24.76 -7.40
N GLY A 23 3.63 24.65 -6.15
CA GLY A 23 3.17 25.46 -5.02
C GLY A 23 1.76 25.15 -4.51
N ARG A 24 1.06 24.14 -5.05
CA ARG A 24 -0.29 23.77 -4.61
C ARG A 24 -0.35 22.33 -4.14
N THR A 25 -0.67 22.17 -2.85
CA THR A 25 -1.00 20.89 -2.23
C THR A 25 -2.49 20.79 -1.94
N VAL A 26 -3.04 19.58 -2.00
CA VAL A 26 -4.40 19.28 -1.56
C VAL A 26 -4.39 18.06 -0.64
N PRO A 27 -5.26 18.00 0.38
CA PRO A 27 -5.45 16.77 1.13
C PRO A 27 -6.01 15.69 0.21
N ALA A 28 -5.71 14.44 0.50
CA ALA A 28 -6.28 13.30 -0.20
C ALA A 28 -6.46 12.11 0.74
N THR A 29 -7.39 11.22 0.42
CA THR A 29 -7.57 9.94 1.09
C THR A 29 -7.47 8.81 0.08
N GLY A 30 -6.79 7.73 0.45
CA GLY A 30 -6.64 6.53 -0.36
C GLY A 30 -7.30 5.34 0.31
N TYR A 31 -8.05 4.57 -0.47
CA TYR A 31 -8.49 3.24 -0.08
C TYR A 31 -7.87 2.23 -1.04
N LEU A 32 -7.11 1.29 -0.49
CA LEU A 32 -6.47 0.23 -1.24
C LEU A 32 -7.00 -1.13 -0.82
N GLU A 33 -7.32 -1.96 -1.80
CA GLU A 33 -7.72 -3.34 -1.58
C GLU A 33 -7.12 -4.31 -2.59
N GLY A 34 -7.10 -5.58 -2.22
CA GLY A 34 -6.84 -6.67 -3.16
C GLY A 34 -6.46 -7.96 -2.45
N LYS A 35 -5.77 -8.84 -3.17
CA LYS A 35 -5.43 -10.18 -2.69
C LYS A 35 -3.93 -10.41 -2.81
N SER A 36 -3.32 -10.78 -1.70
CA SER A 36 -1.96 -11.32 -1.65
C SER A 36 -2.04 -12.83 -1.82
N PRO A 37 -1.64 -13.43 -2.96
CA PRO A 37 -1.66 -14.88 -3.16
C PRO A 37 -0.75 -15.63 -2.18
N SER A 38 0.30 -14.97 -1.69
CA SER A 38 1.27 -15.57 -0.77
C SER A 38 1.64 -14.59 0.34
N ALA A 39 0.65 -14.18 1.14
CA ALA A 39 0.95 -13.49 2.39
C ALA A 39 1.44 -14.50 3.41
N SER A 40 2.54 -14.16 4.07
CA SER A 40 2.99 -14.80 5.29
C SER A 40 3.10 -13.74 6.37
N CYS A 41 3.36 -14.16 7.61
CA CYS A 41 3.61 -13.20 8.67
C CYS A 41 4.88 -12.36 8.45
N ILE A 42 5.72 -12.78 7.50
CA ILE A 42 7.04 -12.21 7.25
C ILE A 42 7.03 -11.36 5.96
N THR A 43 6.14 -11.66 5.02
CA THR A 43 6.14 -11.09 3.66
C THR A 43 4.74 -10.90 3.10
N VAL A 44 4.52 -9.78 2.41
CA VAL A 44 3.32 -9.55 1.60
C VAL A 44 3.76 -9.52 0.14
N ASN A 45 3.29 -10.49 -0.65
CA ASN A 45 3.44 -10.46 -2.10
C ASN A 45 2.05 -10.30 -2.71
N SER A 46 1.73 -9.09 -3.16
CA SER A 46 0.42 -8.72 -3.67
C SER A 46 0.57 -8.20 -5.11
N PRO A 47 0.50 -9.08 -6.13
CA PRO A 47 0.67 -8.70 -7.52
C PRO A 47 -0.57 -8.05 -8.13
N ARG A 48 -1.66 -7.86 -7.36
CA ARG A 48 -2.91 -7.24 -7.84
C ARG A 48 -3.59 -6.48 -6.71
N LEU A 49 -3.22 -5.22 -6.54
CA LEU A 49 -3.88 -4.29 -5.62
C LEU A 49 -4.43 -3.12 -6.41
N GLU A 50 -5.56 -2.61 -5.99
CA GLU A 50 -6.19 -1.42 -6.54
C GLU A 50 -6.26 -0.36 -5.44
N GLU A 51 -5.93 0.88 -5.77
CA GLU A 51 -6.09 2.04 -4.88
C GLU A 51 -6.92 3.12 -5.55
N VAL A 52 -7.94 3.59 -4.84
CA VAL A 52 -8.71 4.77 -5.22
C VAL A 52 -8.30 5.92 -4.31
N VAL A 53 -7.81 7.00 -4.93
CA VAL A 53 -7.40 8.22 -4.24
C VAL A 53 -8.44 9.31 -4.51
N HIS A 54 -9.01 9.86 -3.44
CA HIS A 54 -9.91 11.00 -3.47
C HIS A 54 -9.16 12.26 -3.04
N TYR A 55 -9.13 13.27 -3.89
CA TYR A 55 -8.48 14.55 -3.59
C TYR A 55 -9.50 15.55 -3.02
N GLY A 56 -9.05 16.43 -2.13
CA GLY A 56 -9.89 17.47 -1.53
C GLY A 56 -10.43 18.51 -2.52
N ASP A 57 -9.95 18.52 -3.76
CA ASP A 57 -10.50 19.32 -4.85
C ASP A 57 -11.53 18.58 -5.72
N GLY A 58 -12.03 17.43 -5.24
CA GLY A 58 -13.09 16.66 -5.88
C GLY A 58 -12.64 15.73 -7.01
N LYS A 59 -11.36 15.78 -7.42
CA LYS A 59 -10.83 14.83 -8.40
C LYS A 59 -10.57 13.47 -7.75
N ARG A 60 -10.38 12.45 -8.59
CA ARG A 60 -10.02 11.09 -8.18
C ARG A 60 -8.92 10.51 -9.07
N SER A 61 -8.21 9.51 -8.55
CA SER A 61 -7.33 8.62 -9.32
C SER A 61 -7.62 7.17 -8.95
N SER A 62 -7.72 6.30 -9.95
CA SER A 62 -7.73 4.85 -9.77
C SER A 62 -6.37 4.29 -10.19
N ILE A 63 -5.73 3.54 -9.31
CA ILE A 63 -4.37 3.04 -9.49
C ILE A 63 -4.40 1.51 -9.42
N ALA A 64 -3.87 0.86 -10.45
CA ALA A 64 -3.64 -0.58 -10.44
C ALA A 64 -2.16 -0.87 -10.18
N TYR A 65 -1.88 -1.62 -9.12
CA TYR A 65 -0.55 -2.13 -8.79
C TYR A 65 -0.43 -3.59 -9.23
N ASP A 66 0.56 -3.86 -10.07
CA ASP A 66 0.85 -5.18 -10.65
C ASP A 66 2.03 -5.89 -9.97
N SER A 67 2.77 -5.17 -9.14
CA SER A 67 4.00 -5.65 -8.54
C SER A 67 4.20 -5.09 -7.14
N SER A 68 4.78 -5.93 -6.28
CA SER A 68 5.10 -5.57 -4.90
C SER A 68 6.44 -6.17 -4.49
N THR A 69 7.22 -5.42 -3.72
CA THR A 69 8.42 -5.91 -3.04
C THR A 69 8.30 -5.61 -1.56
N SER A 70 8.67 -6.55 -0.70
CA SER A 70 8.69 -6.35 0.75
C SER A 70 10.06 -6.67 1.33
N ILE A 71 10.60 -5.79 2.18
CA ILE A 71 11.84 -6.00 2.93
C ILE A 71 11.63 -5.68 4.41
N ARG A 72 12.50 -6.21 5.27
CA ARG A 72 12.52 -5.85 6.70
C ARG A 72 13.79 -5.09 7.03
N VAL A 73 13.64 -3.91 7.62
CA VAL A 73 14.76 -3.04 8.01
C VAL A 73 14.49 -2.57 9.44
N ALA A 74 15.44 -2.82 10.35
CA ALA A 74 15.35 -2.43 11.76
C ALA A 74 14.00 -2.82 12.45
N GLY A 75 13.41 -3.97 12.07
CA GLY A 75 12.14 -4.46 12.61
C GLY A 75 10.88 -3.93 11.90
N ALA A 76 10.98 -2.90 11.06
CA ALA A 76 9.88 -2.42 10.24
C ALA A 76 9.73 -3.26 8.96
N LEU A 77 8.48 -3.48 8.54
CA LEU A 77 8.16 -4.04 7.23
C LEU A 77 8.02 -2.87 6.24
N VAL A 78 8.88 -2.83 5.23
CA VAL A 78 8.80 -1.87 4.14
C VAL A 78 8.21 -2.58 2.92
N VAL A 79 7.08 -2.09 2.44
CA VAL A 79 6.42 -2.58 1.22
C VAL A 79 6.47 -1.49 0.16
N ARG A 80 6.96 -1.84 -1.03
CA ARG A 80 6.89 -0.99 -2.22
C ARG A 80 5.99 -1.63 -3.26
N LEU A 81 4.95 -0.91 -3.66
CA LEU A 81 4.05 -1.26 -4.76
C LEU A 81 4.44 -0.44 -5.99
N SER A 82 4.35 -1.06 -7.17
CA SER A 82 4.53 -0.37 -8.45
C SER A 82 3.36 -0.70 -9.38
N GLY A 83 2.98 0.30 -10.17
CA GLY A 83 1.76 0.23 -10.98
C GLY A 83 1.56 1.48 -11.83
N ARG A 84 0.30 1.70 -12.23
CA ARG A 84 -0.09 2.83 -13.09
C ARG A 84 -1.45 3.38 -12.66
N VAL A 85 -1.65 4.68 -12.84
CA VAL A 85 -2.98 5.28 -12.78
C VAL A 85 -3.76 4.84 -14.02
N VAL A 86 -4.83 4.09 -13.81
CA VAL A 86 -5.69 3.55 -14.89
C VAL A 86 -6.85 4.48 -15.22
N GLU A 87 -7.22 5.39 -14.33
CA GLU A 87 -8.29 6.37 -14.57
C GLU A 87 -8.08 7.63 -13.73
N GLY A 88 -8.40 8.80 -14.28
CA GLY A 88 -8.54 10.04 -13.53
C GLY A 88 -7.29 10.93 -13.51
N ARG A 89 -7.02 11.59 -12.37
CA ARG A 89 -5.88 12.52 -12.29
C ARG A 89 -4.56 11.75 -12.45
N GLY A 90 -3.79 12.12 -13.47
CA GLY A 90 -2.54 11.44 -13.80
C GLY A 90 -2.75 10.10 -14.51
N GLU A 91 -3.89 9.90 -15.17
CA GLU A 91 -4.13 8.72 -16.01
C GLU A 91 -2.96 8.45 -16.96
N GLY A 92 -2.58 7.17 -17.05
CA GLY A 92 -1.44 6.74 -17.83
C GLY A 92 -0.10 6.95 -17.14
N LEU A 93 -0.01 7.65 -16.00
CA LEU A 93 1.26 7.88 -15.29
C LEU A 93 1.65 6.74 -14.37
N THR A 94 2.95 6.57 -14.18
CA THR A 94 3.52 5.54 -13.29
C THR A 94 3.24 5.91 -11.84
N ALA A 95 2.79 4.93 -11.05
CA ALA A 95 2.51 5.09 -9.64
C ALA A 95 3.41 4.17 -8.78
N HIS A 96 3.97 4.74 -7.72
CA HIS A 96 4.68 4.00 -6.69
C HIS A 96 4.11 4.33 -5.33
N ARG A 97 3.87 3.29 -4.52
CA ARG A 97 3.47 3.44 -3.13
C ARG A 97 4.46 2.73 -2.23
N THR A 98 5.05 3.46 -1.29
CA THR A 98 5.93 2.89 -0.28
C THR A 98 5.27 3.01 1.07
N VAL A 99 5.21 1.90 1.80
CA VAL A 99 4.66 1.85 3.16
C VAL A 99 5.74 1.33 4.09
N ALA A 100 6.08 2.11 5.12
CA ALA A 100 6.88 1.64 6.24
C ALA A 100 5.93 1.36 7.41
N ALA A 101 5.65 0.07 7.63
CA ALA A 101 4.73 -0.38 8.67
C ALA A 101 5.48 -1.02 9.82
N LEU A 102 5.12 -0.63 11.04
CA LEU A 102 5.49 -1.36 12.23
C LEU A 102 4.42 -2.42 12.49
N PRO A 103 4.82 -3.65 12.88
CA PRO A 103 3.89 -4.61 13.42
C PRO A 103 3.12 -3.98 14.59
N GLY A 104 1.79 -4.06 14.59
CA GLY A 104 0.99 -3.66 15.76
C GLY A 104 1.16 -4.59 16.96
N GLU A 105 1.83 -5.73 16.75
CA GLU A 105 2.07 -6.78 17.72
C GLU A 105 3.50 -7.31 17.59
N LEU A 106 3.98 -8.05 18.59
CA LEU A 106 5.29 -8.70 18.50
C LEU A 106 5.35 -9.61 17.26
N PRO A 107 6.49 -9.70 16.55
CA PRO A 107 6.64 -10.58 15.41
C PRO A 107 6.30 -12.05 15.71
N THR A 108 6.39 -12.48 16.96
CA THR A 108 6.02 -13.83 17.42
C THR A 108 4.52 -13.99 17.68
N SER A 109 3.76 -12.92 17.90
CA SER A 109 2.30 -12.98 18.09
C SER A 109 1.59 -13.56 16.87
N CYS A 110 2.18 -13.38 15.68
CA CYS A 110 1.70 -13.99 14.45
C CYS A 110 1.68 -15.54 14.48
N LEU A 111 2.45 -16.17 15.38
CA LEU A 111 2.49 -17.62 15.58
C LEU A 111 1.30 -18.13 16.42
N LEU A 112 0.61 -17.24 17.13
CA LEU A 112 -0.51 -17.56 18.02
C LEU A 112 -1.85 -17.11 17.42
N SER A 113 -1.97 -15.81 17.15
CA SER A 113 -3.23 -15.16 16.71
C SER A 113 -3.22 -14.75 15.23
N GLY A 114 -2.09 -14.88 14.53
CA GLY A 114 -1.89 -14.29 13.21
C GLY A 114 -1.68 -12.77 13.27
N LEU A 115 -1.33 -12.14 12.14
CA LEU A 115 -1.29 -10.68 12.04
C LEU A 115 -2.70 -10.10 11.94
N GLN A 116 -3.11 -9.35 12.95
CA GLN A 116 -4.42 -8.68 12.98
C GLN A 116 -4.41 -7.37 12.17
N GLY A 117 -3.26 -6.71 12.08
CA GLY A 117 -3.10 -5.47 11.32
C GLY A 117 -1.74 -4.84 11.51
N SER A 118 -1.49 -3.77 10.76
CA SER A 118 -0.28 -2.95 10.89
C SER A 118 -0.61 -1.50 10.58
N ASN A 119 0.02 -0.58 11.29
CA ASN A 119 -0.05 0.84 11.00
C ASN A 119 1.32 1.32 10.52
N GLY A 120 1.34 2.33 9.67
CA GLY A 120 2.57 2.80 9.06
C GLY A 120 2.41 4.09 8.28
N GLU A 121 3.56 4.65 7.91
CA GLU A 121 3.63 5.82 7.04
C GLU A 121 3.59 5.37 5.59
N ALA A 122 2.66 5.94 4.82
CA ALA A 122 2.51 5.67 3.40
C ALA A 122 2.91 6.91 2.59
N GLN A 123 3.79 6.70 1.62
CA GLN A 123 4.16 7.68 0.61
C GLN A 123 3.66 7.21 -0.75
N LEU A 124 2.88 8.05 -1.42
CA LEU A 124 2.39 7.84 -2.77
C LEU A 124 3.08 8.82 -3.73
N GLU A 125 3.57 8.29 -4.85
CA GLU A 125 4.19 9.07 -5.91
C GLU A 125 3.56 8.71 -7.25
N ILE A 126 3.13 9.72 -7.99
CA ILE A 126 2.64 9.60 -9.37
C ILE A 126 3.58 10.45 -10.23
N ARG A 127 4.28 9.81 -11.16
CA ARG A 127 5.35 10.45 -11.96
C ARG A 127 5.07 10.31 -13.46
N PRO A 128 5.40 11.34 -14.27
CA PRO A 128 5.41 11.27 -15.73
C PRO A 128 6.17 10.05 -16.28
#